data_AF-A0A0H2S3R3-F1
#
_entry.id   AF-A0A0H2S3R3-F1
#
_cell.length_a   1.000
_cell.length_b   1.000
_cell.length_c   1.000
_cell.angle_alpha   90.00
_cell.angle_beta   90.00
_cell.angle_gamma   90.00
#
_symmetry.space_group_name_H-M   'P 1'
#
loop_
_entity.id
_entity.type
_entity.pdbx_description
1 polymer ?
#
loop_
_entity_poly.entity_id
_entity_poly.type
_entity_poly.pdbx_seq_one_letter_code
_entity_poly.pdbx_strand_id
1 'polypeptide(L)'
;MILFVQTECTPQTYLVDAGGGTIGLVRPIPVCDGAIVKGASAPEEHRVVRVRGCSDAAESPSCRESIEDWQLEMRCGTHMPEWRVLFTFSTVSVGSSAIESASRFLLGPQGDAAFQTNIFCVKYFRLGYCEHEGGESKPSSMRCEATGDLGRLVLTGNKATRRIGDKCEVVATIDSDLERRTILKDVFGVDTDNMEIREERPSCSS
;
A
#
# COMPACT_ATOMS: atom_id res chain seq x y z
N MET A 1 1.89 0.14 -9.35
CA MET A 1 1.69 1.22 -10.34
C MET A 1 1.34 2.47 -9.58
N ILE A 2 1.95 3.59 -9.93
CA ILE A 2 1.66 4.91 -9.35
C ILE A 2 1.13 5.84 -10.44
N LEU A 3 0.38 6.85 -10.04
CA LEU A 3 -0.19 7.85 -10.93
C LEU A 3 0.35 9.24 -10.57
N PHE A 4 0.64 10.02 -11.61
CA PHE A 4 0.91 11.45 -11.48
C PHE A 4 -0.33 12.21 -11.91
N VAL A 5 -0.88 12.99 -10.99
CA VAL A 5 -2.14 13.71 -11.21
C VAL A 5 -1.89 15.21 -11.06
N GLN A 6 -2.37 15.97 -12.04
CA GLN A 6 -2.52 17.41 -11.97
C GLN A 6 -4.01 17.74 -12.06
N THR A 7 -4.43 18.80 -11.38
CA THR A 7 -5.81 19.29 -11.44
C THR A 7 -5.81 20.64 -12.14
N GLU A 8 -6.93 21.04 -12.75
CA GLU A 8 -7.05 22.35 -13.41
C GLU A 8 -6.80 23.54 -12.46
N CYS A 9 -7.01 23.34 -11.15
CA CYS A 9 -6.87 24.37 -10.13
C CYS A 9 -5.41 24.70 -9.76
N THR A 10 -4.45 23.83 -10.08
CA THR A 10 -3.06 24.01 -9.65
C THR A 10 -2.07 23.32 -10.59
N PRO A 11 -0.93 23.97 -10.93
CA PRO A 11 0.13 23.33 -11.72
C PRO A 11 0.90 22.25 -10.95
N GLN A 12 0.63 22.07 -9.66
CA GLN A 12 1.31 21.08 -8.83
C GLN A 12 0.95 19.65 -9.26
N THR A 13 1.98 18.84 -9.51
CA THR A 13 1.84 17.40 -9.72
C THR A 13 1.81 16.67 -8.38
N TYR A 14 0.86 15.75 -8.23
CA TYR A 14 0.73 14.88 -7.07
C TYR A 14 1.01 13.43 -7.47
N LEU A 15 1.72 12.72 -6.60
CA LEU A 15 1.85 11.27 -6.62
C LEU A 15 0.65 10.66 -5.92
N VAL A 16 -0.02 9.74 -6.60
CA VAL A 16 -1.13 8.93 -6.08
C VAL A 16 -0.77 7.46 -6.23
N ASP A 17 -0.89 6.71 -5.15
CA ASP A 17 -0.69 5.26 -5.15
C ASP A 17 -1.89 4.58 -4.51
N ALA A 18 -2.69 3.92 -5.33
CA ALA A 18 -3.80 3.08 -4.87
C ALA A 18 -3.45 1.58 -4.85
N GLY A 19 -2.23 1.22 -5.28
CA GLY A 19 -1.76 -0.15 -5.41
C GLY A 19 -0.69 -0.57 -4.40
N GLY A 20 -0.16 0.36 -3.59
CA GLY A 20 0.91 0.12 -2.61
C GLY A 20 0.55 -0.81 -1.45
N GLY A 21 -0.67 -1.36 -1.43
CA GLY A 21 -1.07 -2.42 -0.52
C GLY A 21 -0.94 -2.01 0.95
N THR A 22 -0.14 -2.76 1.70
CA THR A 22 -0.10 -2.74 3.17
C THR A 22 0.51 -1.46 3.73
N ILE A 23 1.44 -0.85 3.00
CA ILE A 23 2.22 0.33 3.40
C ILE A 23 2.14 1.45 2.35
N GLY A 24 1.16 1.40 1.45
CA GLY A 24 0.95 2.41 0.43
C GLY A 24 0.44 3.75 0.99
N LEU A 25 0.49 4.76 0.13
CA LEU A 25 -0.12 6.06 0.36
C LEU A 25 -1.64 5.91 0.54
N VAL A 26 -2.20 6.71 1.44
CA VAL A 26 -3.67 6.84 1.61
C VAL A 26 -4.21 8.16 1.09
N ARG A 27 -3.32 9.05 0.64
CA ARG A 27 -3.65 10.38 0.15
C ARG A 27 -2.60 10.85 -0.86
N PRO A 28 -2.95 11.76 -1.77
CA PRO A 28 -1.99 12.34 -2.69
C PRO A 28 -0.85 13.06 -1.95
N ILE A 29 0.38 12.94 -2.44
CA ILE A 29 1.54 13.69 -1.96
C ILE A 29 2.13 14.53 -3.11
N PRO A 30 2.44 15.82 -2.90
CA PRO A 30 3.12 16.61 -3.91
C PRO A 30 4.44 15.98 -4.35
N VAL A 31 4.72 15.96 -5.65
CA VAL A 31 6.03 15.57 -6.18
C VAL A 31 6.98 16.76 -6.05
N CYS A 32 7.44 17.02 -4.82
CA CYS A 32 8.48 17.99 -4.53
C CYS A 32 9.40 17.47 -3.42
N ASP A 33 10.67 17.88 -3.46
CA ASP A 33 11.70 17.39 -2.55
C ASP A 33 11.37 17.77 -1.10
N GLY A 34 11.31 16.77 -0.22
CA GLY A 34 10.98 16.94 1.18
C GLY A 34 9.48 17.10 1.47
N ALA A 35 8.58 16.91 0.50
CA ALA A 35 7.14 16.91 0.76
C ALA A 35 6.79 15.81 1.77
N ILE A 36 6.07 16.15 2.85
CA ILE A 36 5.62 15.20 3.87
C ILE A 36 4.10 15.23 3.96
N VAL A 37 3.48 14.05 4.02
CA VAL A 37 2.05 13.90 4.32
C VAL A 37 1.83 12.88 5.43
N LYS A 38 0.74 13.06 6.18
CA LYS A 38 0.27 12.06 7.13
C LYS A 38 -0.15 10.77 6.39
N GLY A 39 0.13 9.64 7.01
CA GLY A 39 -0.31 8.32 6.57
C GLY A 39 -1.77 8.04 6.91
N ALA A 40 -2.09 6.76 7.13
CA ALA A 40 -3.43 6.30 7.49
C ALA A 40 -3.89 6.88 8.84
N SER A 41 -3.07 6.74 9.87
CA SER A 41 -3.32 7.31 11.20
C SER A 41 -1.99 7.68 11.86
N ALA A 42 -2.00 8.66 12.76
CA ALA A 42 -0.79 9.03 13.49
C ALA A 42 -0.23 7.81 14.25
N PRO A 43 1.09 7.62 14.31
CA PRO A 43 2.17 8.53 13.85
C PRO A 43 2.72 8.22 12.44
N GLU A 44 1.96 7.59 11.55
CA GLU A 44 2.41 7.25 10.20
C GLU A 44 2.60 8.49 9.32
N GLU A 45 3.72 8.58 8.61
CA GLU A 45 4.06 9.67 7.70
C GLU A 45 4.77 9.15 6.45
N HIS A 46 4.57 9.85 5.33
CA HIS A 46 5.25 9.58 4.06
C HIS A 46 5.99 10.82 3.59
N ARG A 47 7.14 10.62 2.94
CA ARG A 47 7.95 11.69 2.37
C ARG A 47 8.38 11.38 0.95
N VAL A 48 8.38 12.39 0.08
CA VAL A 48 9.01 12.32 -1.24
C VAL A 48 10.39 12.98 -1.17
N VAL A 49 11.41 12.28 -1.65
CA VAL A 49 12.80 12.76 -1.66
C VAL A 49 13.35 12.66 -3.07
N ARG A 50 14.02 13.72 -3.52
CA ARG A 50 14.75 13.69 -4.79
C ARG A 50 16.08 12.95 -4.61
N VAL A 51 16.32 11.91 -5.39
CA VAL A 51 17.60 11.21 -5.42
C VAL A 51 18.57 12.06 -6.24
N ARG A 52 19.55 12.67 -5.57
CA ARG A 52 20.65 13.32 -6.27
C ARG A 52 21.60 12.22 -6.72
N GLY A 53 21.84 12.11 -8.03
CA GLY A 53 22.80 11.16 -8.57
C GLY A 53 24.13 11.28 -7.83
N CYS A 54 24.73 10.14 -7.48
CA CYS A 54 26.03 10.08 -6.83
C CYS A 54 27.07 10.66 -7.80
N SER A 55 27.34 11.96 -7.71
CA SER A 55 28.23 12.69 -8.62
C SER A 55 29.71 12.54 -8.25
N ASP A 56 30.08 11.43 -7.62
CA ASP A 56 31.50 11.10 -7.37
C ASP A 56 32.17 10.49 -8.62
N ALA A 57 31.40 10.19 -9.68
CA ALA A 57 31.96 9.90 -11.00
C ALA A 57 32.20 11.22 -11.77
N ALA A 58 33.39 11.76 -11.56
CA ALA A 58 33.96 12.82 -12.40
C ALA A 58 33.86 12.47 -13.90
N GLU A 59 33.54 13.49 -14.70
CA GLU A 59 33.93 13.64 -16.10
C GLU A 59 33.34 12.67 -17.14
N SER A 60 32.12 12.96 -17.60
CA SER A 60 31.78 12.81 -19.03
C SER A 60 30.70 13.81 -19.45
N PRO A 61 31.05 14.90 -20.15
CA PRO A 61 30.12 15.97 -20.55
C PRO A 61 29.09 15.55 -21.63
N SER A 62 29.05 14.28 -22.03
CA SER A 62 28.15 13.74 -23.05
C SER A 62 27.05 12.83 -22.48
N CYS A 63 27.00 12.61 -21.17
CA CYS A 63 26.03 11.71 -20.55
C CYS A 63 24.81 12.46 -20.01
N ARG A 64 23.84 12.64 -20.92
CA ARG A 64 22.39 12.48 -20.74
C ARG A 64 21.70 13.35 -19.68
N GLU A 65 20.55 13.90 -20.05
CA GLU A 65 19.54 14.37 -19.10
C GLU A 65 19.44 13.36 -17.96
N SER A 66 19.89 13.74 -16.77
CA SER A 66 19.85 12.86 -15.60
C SER A 66 18.38 12.58 -15.34
N ILE A 67 17.94 11.34 -15.56
CA ILE A 67 16.62 10.90 -15.16
C ILE A 67 16.52 11.23 -13.67
N GLU A 68 15.64 12.17 -13.32
CA GLU A 68 15.41 12.54 -11.93
C GLU A 68 14.69 11.36 -11.26
N ASP A 69 15.45 10.57 -10.51
CA ASP A 69 14.91 9.53 -9.66
C ASP A 69 14.42 10.16 -8.34
N TRP A 70 13.32 9.61 -7.84
CA TRP A 70 12.65 10.03 -6.63
C TRP A 70 12.42 8.81 -5.74
N GLN A 71 12.41 9.03 -4.43
CA GLN A 71 12.09 8.01 -3.45
C GLN A 71 10.81 8.40 -2.71
N LEU A 72 9.93 7.43 -2.54
CA LEU A 72 8.89 7.51 -1.54
C LEU A 72 9.38 6.80 -0.27
N GLU A 73 9.43 7.53 0.83
CA GLU A 73 9.83 7.03 2.14
C GLU A 73 8.64 7.01 3.10
N MET A 74 8.68 6.13 4.08
CA MET A 74 7.71 6.03 5.19
C MET A 74 8.44 5.98 6.53
N ARG A 75 7.80 6.54 7.56
CA ARG A 75 8.06 6.21 8.96
C ARG A 75 6.75 6.05 9.72
N CYS A 76 6.78 5.33 10.83
CA CYS A 76 5.62 5.10 11.69
C CYS A 76 6.03 4.78 13.13
N GLY A 77 6.12 5.83 13.96
CA GLY A 77 6.24 5.71 15.42
C GLY A 77 7.31 4.73 15.88
N THR A 78 6.97 3.87 16.84
CA THR A 78 7.90 2.84 17.33
C THR A 78 8.04 1.65 16.39
N HIS A 79 7.10 1.43 15.48
CA HIS A 79 7.13 0.31 14.53
C HIS A 79 8.22 0.50 13.46
N MET A 80 8.35 1.73 12.96
CA MET A 80 9.32 2.13 11.95
C MET A 80 9.81 3.55 12.28
N PRO A 81 10.72 3.70 13.26
CA PRO A 81 11.12 5.02 13.76
C PRO A 81 11.91 5.84 12.73
N GLU A 82 12.69 5.16 11.89
CA GLU A 82 13.50 5.78 10.84
C GLU A 82 12.75 5.80 9.51
N TRP A 83 13.08 6.80 8.68
CA TRP A 83 12.61 6.85 7.29
C TRP A 83 13.13 5.64 6.52
N ARG A 84 12.22 4.87 5.91
CA ARG A 84 12.55 3.75 5.03
C ARG A 84 12.02 4.00 3.64
N VAL A 85 12.85 3.74 2.65
CA VAL A 85 12.44 3.78 1.24
C VAL A 85 11.42 2.65 0.99
N LEU A 86 10.23 3.02 0.53
CA LEU A 86 9.20 2.09 0.06
C LEU A 86 9.50 1.67 -1.38
N PHE A 87 9.73 2.65 -2.25
CA PHE A 87 10.13 2.42 -3.63
C PHE A 87 10.79 3.67 -4.22
N THR A 88 11.53 3.45 -5.31
CA THR A 88 12.08 4.50 -6.17
C THR A 88 11.22 4.62 -7.43
N PHE A 89 11.05 5.83 -7.94
CA PHE A 89 10.31 6.10 -9.16
C PHE A 89 10.93 7.23 -9.96
N SER A 90 10.66 7.27 -11.27
CA SER A 90 10.92 8.43 -12.11
C SER A 90 9.59 9.02 -12.59
N THR A 91 9.62 10.26 -13.07
CA THR A 91 8.44 10.93 -13.64
C THR A 91 8.23 10.62 -15.11
N VAL A 92 9.00 9.68 -15.67
CA VAL A 92 8.90 9.27 -17.07
C VAL A 92 7.60 8.48 -17.25
N SER A 93 6.77 8.91 -18.21
CA SER A 93 5.53 8.22 -18.53
C SER A 93 5.80 6.83 -19.12
N VAL A 94 5.05 5.83 -18.66
CA VAL A 94 5.15 4.45 -19.14
C VAL A 94 3.85 4.06 -19.85
N GLY A 95 3.95 3.44 -21.03
CA GLY A 95 2.80 2.96 -21.79
C GLY A 95 2.19 1.67 -21.22
N SER A 96 0.93 1.38 -21.57
CA SER A 96 0.20 0.19 -21.10
C SER A 96 0.93 -1.12 -21.36
N SER A 97 1.55 -1.27 -22.54
CA SER A 97 2.32 -2.49 -22.90
C SER A 97 3.47 -2.78 -21.92
N ALA A 98 4.15 -1.74 -21.43
CA ALA A 98 5.20 -1.90 -20.44
C ALA A 98 4.65 -2.25 -19.06
N ILE A 99 3.50 -1.67 -18.67
CA ILE A 99 2.78 -2.03 -17.43
C ILE A 99 2.34 -3.50 -17.46
N GLU A 100 1.74 -3.96 -18.56
CA GLU A 100 1.34 -5.34 -18.73
C GLU A 100 2.53 -6.31 -18.71
N SER A 101 3.64 -5.91 -19.34
CA SER A 101 4.85 -6.71 -19.35
C SER A 101 5.47 -6.82 -17.95
N ALA A 102 5.46 -5.74 -17.17
CA ALA A 102 5.87 -5.76 -15.77
C ALA A 102 4.94 -6.64 -14.92
N SER A 103 3.63 -6.56 -15.12
CA SER A 103 2.66 -7.43 -14.43
C SER A 103 2.88 -8.91 -14.75
N ARG A 104 3.06 -9.25 -16.04
CA ARG A 104 3.41 -10.62 -16.48
C ARG A 104 4.72 -11.11 -15.87
N PHE A 105 5.71 -10.23 -15.76
CA PHE A 105 6.98 -10.57 -15.10
C PHE A 105 6.79 -10.88 -13.62
N LEU A 106 6.07 -10.01 -12.88
CA LEU A 106 5.81 -10.18 -11.44
C LEU A 106 5.04 -11.47 -11.14
N LEU A 107 4.10 -11.85 -12.01
CA LEU A 107 3.27 -13.06 -11.85
C LEU A 107 3.88 -14.32 -12.49
N GLY A 108 4.93 -14.17 -13.30
CA GLY A 108 5.56 -15.29 -14.00
C GLY A 108 6.56 -16.04 -13.13
N PRO A 109 7.07 -17.21 -13.56
CA PRO A 109 7.98 -18.04 -12.75
C PRO A 109 9.29 -17.38 -12.30
N GLN A 110 9.67 -16.27 -12.94
CA GLN A 110 10.87 -15.48 -12.62
C GLN A 110 10.56 -14.25 -11.75
N GLY A 111 9.28 -14.04 -11.41
CA GLY A 111 8.80 -12.94 -10.59
C GLY A 111 9.08 -13.14 -9.10
N ASP A 112 8.57 -12.21 -8.30
CA ASP A 112 8.74 -12.25 -6.85
C ASP A 112 7.89 -13.38 -6.24
N ALA A 113 8.56 -14.33 -5.60
CA ALA A 113 7.95 -15.46 -4.92
C ALA A 113 6.91 -15.02 -3.88
N ALA A 114 7.05 -13.82 -3.31
CA ALA A 114 6.10 -13.28 -2.35
C ALA A 114 4.68 -13.24 -2.93
N PHE A 115 4.50 -12.69 -4.14
CA PHE A 115 3.18 -12.57 -4.79
C PHE A 115 2.66 -13.88 -5.40
N GLN A 116 3.54 -14.85 -5.61
CA GLN A 116 3.15 -16.16 -6.13
C GLN A 116 2.67 -17.10 -5.03
N THR A 117 3.23 -16.96 -3.82
CA THR A 117 3.02 -17.91 -2.71
C THR A 117 2.20 -17.35 -1.56
N ASN A 118 1.98 -16.02 -1.52
CA ASN A 118 1.22 -15.38 -0.45
C ASN A 118 -0.01 -14.67 -0.98
N ILE A 119 -1.04 -14.68 -0.13
CA ILE A 119 -2.22 -13.86 -0.31
C ILE A 119 -1.98 -12.52 0.38
N PHE A 120 -2.21 -11.44 -0.37
CA PHE A 120 -2.23 -10.09 0.15
C PHE A 120 -3.62 -9.52 -0.03
N CYS A 121 -4.26 -9.11 1.07
CA CYS A 121 -5.51 -8.36 1.00
C CYS A 121 -5.45 -7.18 1.96
N VAL A 122 -5.88 -6.01 1.50
CA VAL A 122 -5.86 -4.79 2.30
C VAL A 122 -7.22 -4.12 2.20
N LYS A 123 -7.80 -3.80 3.36
CA LYS A 123 -9.04 -3.04 3.45
C LYS A 123 -8.84 -1.88 4.42
N TYR A 124 -9.15 -0.68 3.96
CA TYR A 124 -9.14 0.52 4.79
C TYR A 124 -10.49 0.71 5.47
N PHE A 125 -10.47 1.19 6.72
CA PHE A 125 -11.67 1.56 7.46
C PHE A 125 -11.47 2.92 8.14
N ARG A 126 -12.54 3.68 8.34
CA ARG A 126 -12.48 5.01 8.98
C ARG A 126 -12.47 4.87 10.50
N LEU A 127 -11.64 5.67 11.16
CA LEU A 127 -11.65 5.79 12.62
C LEU A 127 -12.70 6.82 13.06
N GLY A 128 -13.36 6.57 14.19
CA GLY A 128 -14.35 7.49 14.75
C GLY A 128 -15.76 7.40 14.17
N TYR A 129 -15.99 6.58 13.14
CA TYR A 129 -17.34 6.12 12.81
C TYR A 129 -17.68 4.96 13.74
N CYS A 130 -18.53 5.20 14.73
CA CYS A 130 -19.23 4.12 15.41
C CYS A 130 -20.13 3.44 14.38
N GLU A 131 -19.70 2.30 13.85
CA GLU A 131 -20.62 1.41 13.14
C GLU A 131 -21.65 0.94 14.17
N HIS A 132 -22.86 1.50 14.09
CA HIS A 132 -24.02 0.99 14.79
C HIS A 132 -24.40 -0.35 14.14
N GLU A 133 -23.68 -1.41 14.47
CA GLU A 133 -24.19 -2.75 14.25
C GLU A 133 -25.24 -3.07 15.33
N GLY A 134 -26.51 -2.93 14.96
CA GLY A 134 -27.56 -3.82 15.47
C GLY A 134 -27.93 -3.79 16.95
N GLY A 135 -27.99 -2.63 17.60
CA GLY A 135 -28.54 -2.55 18.96
C GLY A 135 -29.09 -1.16 19.30
N GLU A 136 -30.39 -1.09 19.57
CA GLU A 136 -31.06 0.08 20.12
C GLU A 136 -30.35 0.55 21.40
N SER A 137 -29.51 1.58 21.33
CA SER A 137 -28.93 2.21 22.51
C SER A 137 -28.47 3.63 22.19
N LYS A 138 -29.38 4.57 22.52
CA LYS A 138 -29.26 5.99 22.91
C LYS A 138 -28.19 6.89 22.25
N PRO A 139 -28.58 8.12 21.86
CA PRO A 139 -27.65 9.11 21.30
C PRO A 139 -26.79 9.68 22.43
N SER A 140 -25.60 9.12 22.67
CA SER A 140 -24.57 9.84 23.41
C SER A 140 -23.98 10.88 22.48
N SER A 141 -24.34 12.15 22.73
CA SER A 141 -24.04 13.34 21.94
C SER A 141 -22.57 13.77 22.02
N MET A 142 -21.63 12.85 21.80
CA MET A 142 -20.24 13.21 21.57
C MET A 142 -20.02 13.15 20.07
N ARG A 143 -20.09 14.31 19.42
CA ARG A 143 -19.59 14.48 18.06
C ARG A 143 -18.11 14.14 18.09
N CYS A 144 -17.76 12.90 17.79
CA CYS A 144 -16.39 12.57 17.41
C CYS A 144 -16.14 13.38 16.13
N GLU A 145 -15.35 14.44 16.23
CA GLU A 145 -14.83 15.11 15.04
C GLU A 145 -14.15 14.03 14.21
N ALA A 146 -14.71 13.76 13.02
CA ALA A 146 -14.13 12.78 12.11
C ALA A 146 -12.75 13.31 11.72
N THR A 147 -11.70 12.82 12.39
CA THR A 147 -10.31 13.26 12.16
C THR A 147 -9.85 12.92 10.74
N GLY A 148 -10.62 12.12 9.99
CA GLY A 148 -10.28 11.62 8.68
C GLY A 148 -9.21 10.53 8.71
N ASP A 149 -8.83 10.06 9.89
CA ASP A 149 -7.86 8.99 10.05
C ASP A 149 -8.47 7.64 9.65
N LEU A 150 -7.61 6.78 9.13
CA LEU A 150 -7.93 5.45 8.66
C LEU A 150 -7.15 4.41 9.46
N GLY A 151 -7.79 3.27 9.69
CA GLY A 151 -7.10 2.03 10.02
C GLY A 151 -7.01 1.12 8.79
N ARG A 152 -6.19 0.09 8.88
CA ARG A 152 -6.02 -0.92 7.82
C ARG A 152 -6.23 -2.32 8.39
N LEU A 153 -7.01 -3.13 7.70
CA LEU A 153 -6.98 -4.58 7.82
C LEU A 153 -6.03 -5.10 6.76
N VAL A 154 -5.12 -5.99 7.15
CA VAL A 154 -4.07 -6.54 6.29
C VAL A 154 -4.02 -8.05 6.47
N LEU A 155 -4.34 -8.78 5.42
CA LEU A 155 -4.06 -10.21 5.30
C LEU A 155 -2.72 -10.38 4.58
N THR A 156 -1.80 -11.10 5.21
CA THR A 156 -0.53 -11.50 4.60
C THR A 156 -0.26 -12.96 4.95
N GLY A 157 -0.18 -13.81 3.93
CA GLY A 157 -0.08 -15.26 4.12
C GLY A 157 -1.29 -15.78 4.89
N ASN A 158 -1.05 -16.31 6.09
CA ASN A 158 -2.09 -16.88 6.94
C ASN A 158 -2.52 -15.99 8.12
N LYS A 159 -2.12 -14.71 8.15
CA LYS A 159 -2.44 -13.81 9.26
C LYS A 159 -3.20 -12.58 8.79
N ALA A 160 -4.38 -12.36 9.36
CA ALA A 160 -5.12 -11.11 9.24
C ALA A 160 -4.78 -10.21 10.45
N THR A 161 -4.37 -8.98 10.18
CA THR A 161 -3.95 -8.00 11.19
C THR A 161 -4.72 -6.69 11.05
N ARG A 162 -5.00 -6.03 12.17
CA ARG A 162 -5.56 -4.68 12.25
C ARG A 162 -4.45 -3.71 12.63
N ARG A 163 -4.27 -2.67 11.82
CA ARG A 163 -3.24 -1.64 12.01
C ARG A 163 -3.87 -0.26 12.16
N ILE A 164 -3.46 0.45 13.20
CA ILE A 164 -3.84 1.83 13.48
C ILE A 164 -2.59 2.55 13.99
N GLY A 165 -2.01 3.43 13.16
CA GLY A 165 -0.74 4.06 13.46
C GLY A 165 0.37 3.01 13.60
N ASP A 166 1.09 3.06 14.72
CA ASP A 166 2.16 2.12 15.07
C ASP A 166 1.66 0.88 15.82
N LYS A 167 0.35 0.76 16.06
CA LYS A 167 -0.27 -0.39 16.70
C LYS A 167 -0.68 -1.43 15.67
N CYS A 168 -0.34 -2.69 15.95
CA CYS A 168 -0.71 -3.84 15.15
C CYS A 168 -1.27 -4.94 16.05
N GLU A 169 -2.44 -5.45 15.70
CA GLU A 169 -3.14 -6.52 16.41
C GLU A 169 -3.45 -7.66 15.43
N VAL A 170 -3.29 -8.91 15.84
CA VAL A 170 -3.70 -10.07 15.05
C VAL A 170 -5.20 -10.27 15.26
N VAL A 171 -5.98 -10.22 14.18
CA VAL A 171 -7.44 -10.37 14.22
C VAL A 171 -7.85 -11.83 13.96
N ALA A 172 -7.09 -12.52 13.11
CA ALA A 172 -7.29 -13.94 12.82
C ALA A 172 -6.00 -14.59 12.32
N THR A 173 -5.90 -15.91 12.55
CA THR A 173 -4.93 -16.81 11.90
C THR A 173 -5.71 -17.83 11.10
N ILE A 174 -5.22 -18.18 9.92
CA ILE A 174 -5.87 -19.06 8.95
C ILE A 174 -5.13 -20.39 8.96
N ASP A 175 -5.84 -21.46 9.27
CA ASP A 175 -5.28 -22.82 9.27
C ASP A 175 -5.90 -23.68 8.14
N SER A 176 -6.95 -23.19 7.48
CA SER A 176 -7.61 -23.88 6.37
C SER A 176 -8.07 -22.94 5.25
N ASP A 177 -8.28 -23.50 4.06
CA ASP A 177 -8.85 -22.77 2.92
C ASP A 177 -10.31 -22.34 3.14
N LEU A 178 -11.05 -23.07 3.96
CA LEU A 178 -12.42 -22.69 4.33
C LEU A 178 -12.40 -21.40 5.17
N GLU A 179 -11.60 -21.37 6.23
CA GLU A 179 -11.41 -20.18 7.07
C GLU A 179 -10.90 -18.99 6.25
N ARG A 180 -9.99 -19.25 5.32
CA ARG A 180 -9.47 -18.24 4.40
C ARG A 180 -10.58 -17.54 3.63
N ARG A 181 -11.51 -18.31 3.04
CA ARG A 181 -12.66 -17.77 2.30
C ARG A 181 -13.59 -16.98 3.21
N THR A 182 -13.89 -17.53 4.38
CA THR A 182 -14.70 -16.85 5.40
C THR A 182 -14.08 -15.51 5.79
N ILE A 183 -12.78 -15.46 6.07
CA ILE A 183 -12.08 -14.21 6.43
C ILE A 183 -12.07 -13.23 5.26
N LEU A 184 -11.77 -13.68 4.04
CA LEU A 184 -11.80 -12.81 2.85
C LEU A 184 -13.19 -12.20 2.63
N LYS A 185 -14.26 -12.98 2.82
CA LYS A 185 -15.63 -12.52 2.67
C LYS A 185 -16.07 -11.61 3.81
N ASP A 186 -15.98 -12.08 5.04
CA ASP A 186 -16.59 -11.43 6.20
C ASP A 186 -15.77 -10.23 6.69
N VAL A 187 -14.43 -10.36 6.68
CA VAL A 187 -13.54 -9.29 7.16
C VAL A 187 -13.19 -8.33 6.03
N PHE A 188 -12.80 -8.85 4.87
CA PHE A 188 -12.30 -8.05 3.75
C PHE A 188 -13.38 -7.67 2.71
N GLY A 189 -14.57 -8.26 2.76
CA GLY A 189 -15.65 -7.95 1.81
C GLY A 189 -15.35 -8.44 0.39
N VAL A 190 -14.51 -9.45 0.23
CA VAL A 190 -14.16 -10.04 -1.07
C VAL A 190 -15.17 -11.12 -1.41
N ASP A 191 -15.81 -11.01 -2.57
CA ASP A 191 -16.65 -12.09 -3.09
C ASP A 191 -15.77 -13.25 -3.60
N THR A 192 -15.80 -14.36 -2.86
CA THR A 192 -15.06 -15.58 -3.18
C THR A 192 -15.91 -16.61 -3.91
N ASP A 193 -17.21 -16.37 -4.10
CA ASP A 193 -18.16 -17.39 -4.58
C ASP A 193 -17.86 -17.77 -6.04
N ASN A 194 -17.16 -16.90 -6.79
CA ASN A 194 -16.71 -17.13 -8.16
C ASN A 194 -15.21 -17.48 -8.30
N MET A 195 -14.49 -17.69 -7.20
CA MET A 195 -13.07 -18.06 -7.26
C MET A 195 -12.91 -19.55 -7.55
N GLU A 196 -12.54 -19.88 -8.80
CA GLU A 196 -12.14 -21.24 -9.19
C GLU A 196 -10.95 -21.69 -8.32
N ILE A 197 -11.14 -22.81 -7.61
CA ILE A 197 -10.05 -23.47 -6.89
C ILE A 197 -9.21 -24.18 -7.93
N ARG A 198 -8.01 -23.67 -8.21
CA ARG A 198 -6.96 -24.57 -8.69
C ARG A 198 -6.51 -25.38 -7.49
N GLU A 199 -6.90 -26.64 -7.44
CA GLU A 199 -6.31 -27.58 -6.48
C GLU A 199 -4.80 -27.54 -6.67
N GLU A 200 -4.09 -27.07 -5.65
CA GLU A 200 -2.64 -27.15 -5.60
C GLU A 200 -2.30 -28.64 -5.66
N ARG A 201 -1.81 -29.10 -6.82
CA ARG A 201 -1.24 -30.44 -6.91
C ARG A 201 -0.11 -30.49 -5.90
N PRO A 202 -0.08 -31.47 -4.98
CA PRO A 202 1.00 -31.60 -4.02
C PRO A 202 2.31 -31.61 -4.81
N SER A 203 3.20 -30.70 -4.46
CA SER A 203 4.53 -30.65 -5.06
C SER A 203 5.18 -32.00 -4.81
N CYS A 204 5.36 -32.80 -5.87
CA CYS A 204 6.20 -33.99 -5.79
C CYS A 204 7.59 -33.52 -5.38
N SER A 205 7.94 -33.77 -4.12
CA SER A 205 9.31 -33.68 -3.62
C SER A 205 10.16 -34.69 -4.39
N SER A 206 10.97 -34.20 -5.32
CA SER A 206 12.01 -34.94 -6.04
C SER A 206 13.39 -34.53 -5.54
#